data_AF-A0A165E9H9-F1
#
_entry.id   AF-A0A165E9H9-F1
#
_cell.length_a   1.000
_cell.length_b   1.000
_cell.length_c   1.000
_cell.angle_alpha   90.00
_cell.angle_beta   90.00
_cell.angle_gamma   90.00
#
_symmetry.space_group_name_H-M   'P 1'
#
loop_
_entity.id
_entity.type
_entity.pdbx_description
1 polymer ?
#
loop_
_entity_poly.entity_id
_entity_poly.type
_entity_poly.pdbx_seq_one_letter_code
_entity_poly.pdbx_strand_id
1 'polypeptide(L)'
;MPNVSIDTLVCNYMCPPFNHSKEEAFVPPTRDSEVIVMEHVTKVELNYIQYGLLQWWPVRLSFPALKTIALSDYCNTDAVHNVLAGLAVSSQVRSLEAKFEGERHEDGPGVARLLGHFDHLETVELQSFNLGDRDIVPLVGKGDSESRWTLCPKLRRLHLVGCSFADDRVASSMVDLVEKRALHGPRDPRRDGNSDAGLVLLEEFVLRQIEDRTSVPLWLPGTIGRILRGEDDE
;
A
#
# COMPACT_ATOMS: atom_id res chain seq x y z
N MET A 1 33.62 -19.46 2.81
CA MET A 1 32.17 -19.65 3.03
C MET A 1 31.45 -18.58 2.25
N PRO A 2 30.45 -18.87 1.40
CA PRO A 2 29.68 -17.81 0.76
C PRO A 2 28.89 -17.09 1.84
N ASN A 3 29.00 -15.76 1.89
CA ASN A 3 28.12 -14.91 2.70
C ASN A 3 26.69 -15.14 2.24
N VAL A 4 25.88 -15.78 3.09
CA VAL A 4 24.44 -15.85 2.89
C VAL A 4 23.90 -14.46 3.22
N SER A 5 23.69 -13.65 2.19
CA SER A 5 22.93 -12.41 2.30
C SER A 5 21.49 -12.75 2.66
N ILE A 6 20.97 -12.15 3.73
CA ILE A 6 19.55 -12.24 4.06
C ILE A 6 18.84 -11.17 3.23
N ASP A 7 18.23 -11.58 2.12
CA ASP A 7 17.54 -10.65 1.22
C ASP A 7 16.10 -10.35 1.69
N THR A 8 15.58 -11.14 2.63
CA THR A 8 14.23 -11.01 3.22
C THR A 8 14.29 -11.08 4.74
N LEU A 9 13.79 -10.05 5.42
CA LEU A 9 13.55 -10.06 6.86
C LEU A 9 12.11 -10.48 7.11
N VAL A 10 11.92 -11.64 7.75
CA VAL A 10 10.60 -12.15 8.13
C VAL A 10 10.43 -12.04 9.64
N CYS A 11 9.35 -11.42 10.08
CA CYS A 11 8.93 -11.41 11.47
C CYS A 11 7.54 -12.03 11.58
N ASN A 12 7.42 -13.07 12.41
CA ASN A 12 6.20 -13.85 12.56
C ASN A 12 5.78 -13.91 14.02
N TYR A 13 4.48 -13.82 14.30
CA TYR A 13 3.87 -14.14 15.60
C TYR A 13 4.51 -13.40 16.79
N MET A 14 4.86 -12.12 16.61
CA MET A 14 5.42 -11.34 17.72
C MET A 14 4.29 -10.83 18.60
N CYS A 15 4.07 -11.55 19.70
CA CYS A 15 3.17 -11.18 20.77
C CYS A 15 3.98 -10.94 22.06
N PRO A 16 3.64 -9.93 22.87
CA PRO A 16 4.23 -9.79 24.19
C PRO A 16 3.88 -11.01 25.05
N PRO A 17 4.78 -11.47 25.92
CA PRO A 17 4.49 -12.48 26.93
C PRO A 17 3.17 -12.21 27.69
N PHE A 18 2.40 -13.26 27.95
CA PHE A 18 1.08 -13.22 28.62
C PHE A 18 1.04 -12.54 30.00
N ASN A 19 2.19 -12.21 30.58
CA ASN A 19 2.32 -11.61 31.92
C ASN A 19 3.10 -10.28 31.94
N HIS A 20 3.22 -9.56 30.82
CA HIS A 20 3.86 -8.24 30.84
C HIS A 20 3.05 -7.25 31.68
N SER A 21 3.70 -6.65 32.68
CA SER A 21 3.14 -5.48 33.35
C SER A 21 3.22 -4.29 32.40
N LYS A 22 2.27 -3.35 32.48
CA LYS A 22 2.32 -2.08 31.72
C LYS A 22 3.60 -1.26 32.00
N GLU A 23 4.32 -1.61 33.06
CA GLU A 23 5.51 -0.94 33.59
C GLU A 23 6.83 -1.53 33.07
N GLU A 24 6.81 -2.72 32.43
CA GLU A 24 7.91 -3.18 31.56
C GLU A 24 7.83 -2.43 30.23
N ALA A 25 7.88 -1.10 30.34
CA ALA A 25 7.93 -0.21 29.22
C ALA A 25 9.22 -0.48 28.46
N PHE A 26 9.06 -0.88 27.20
CA PHE A 26 10.08 -0.84 26.16
C PHE A 26 10.92 0.43 26.31
N VAL A 27 12.08 0.31 26.95
CA VAL A 27 12.93 1.45 27.30
C VAL A 27 13.30 2.17 26.00
N PRO A 28 13.05 3.48 25.88
CA PRO A 28 13.46 4.22 24.71
C PRO A 28 14.96 4.11 24.50
N PRO A 29 15.44 3.94 23.27
CA PRO A 29 16.86 3.96 22.97
C PRO A 29 17.46 5.30 23.42
N THR A 30 18.66 5.24 23.99
CA THR A 30 19.42 6.45 24.33
C THR A 30 19.81 7.20 23.03
N ARG A 31 20.02 8.52 23.10
CA ARG A 31 20.34 9.35 21.92
C ARG A 31 21.58 8.90 21.14
N ASP A 32 22.48 8.17 21.77
CA ASP A 32 23.72 7.65 21.17
C ASP A 32 23.57 6.23 20.60
N SER A 33 22.35 5.69 20.58
CA SER A 33 22.15 4.33 20.11
C SER A 33 22.42 4.26 18.60
N GLU A 34 23.33 3.38 18.18
CA GLU A 34 23.79 3.20 16.80
C GLU A 34 22.69 2.66 15.85
N VAL A 35 22.45 3.32 14.71
CA VAL A 35 21.50 2.86 13.69
C VAL A 35 22.08 1.64 12.98
N ILE A 36 21.33 0.53 12.98
CA ILE A 36 21.70 -0.70 12.29
C ILE A 36 21.23 -0.59 10.83
N VAL A 37 22.17 -0.62 9.91
CA VAL A 37 21.89 -0.58 8.47
C VAL A 37 21.81 -1.99 7.91
N MET A 38 20.64 -2.35 7.39
CA MET A 38 20.36 -3.64 6.76
C MET A 38 20.52 -3.52 5.24
N GLU A 39 21.78 -3.41 4.78
CA GLU A 39 22.13 -3.01 3.41
C GLU A 39 21.59 -3.94 2.31
N HIS A 40 21.36 -5.22 2.62
CA HIS A 40 20.95 -6.22 1.63
C HIS A 40 19.48 -6.62 1.71
N VAL A 41 18.75 -6.18 2.75
CA VAL A 41 17.35 -6.56 2.91
C VAL A 41 16.51 -5.84 1.86
N THR A 42 15.94 -6.62 0.93
CA THR A 42 15.09 -6.12 -0.16
C THR A 42 13.60 -6.32 0.10
N LYS A 43 13.25 -7.23 1.01
CA LYS A 43 11.87 -7.52 1.42
C LYS A 43 11.74 -7.55 2.94
N VAL A 44 10.68 -6.95 3.45
CA VAL A 44 10.25 -7.08 4.86
C VAL A 44 8.87 -7.73 4.89
N GLU A 45 8.72 -8.80 5.65
CA GLU A 45 7.45 -9.49 5.90
C GLU A 45 7.10 -9.40 7.37
N LEU A 46 5.95 -8.79 7.67
CA LEU A 46 5.40 -8.66 9.02
C LEU A 46 4.11 -9.46 9.06
N ASN A 47 4.16 -10.61 9.76
CA ASN A 47 3.02 -11.51 9.83
C ASN A 47 2.57 -11.72 11.27
N TYR A 48 1.33 -11.36 11.60
CA TYR A 48 0.74 -11.53 12.93
C TYR A 48 1.58 -10.84 14.03
N ILE A 49 1.77 -9.53 13.88
CA ILE A 49 2.66 -8.71 14.69
C ILE A 49 1.87 -7.70 15.53
N GLN A 50 2.18 -7.63 16.83
CA GLN A 50 1.82 -6.46 17.60
C GLN A 50 2.79 -5.30 17.34
N TYR A 51 2.40 -4.37 16.46
CA TYR A 51 3.27 -3.28 15.98
C TYR A 51 3.84 -2.37 17.07
N GLY A 52 3.24 -2.33 18.27
CA GLY A 52 3.83 -1.65 19.43
C GLY A 52 5.21 -2.20 19.83
N LEU A 53 5.49 -3.48 19.55
CA LEU A 53 6.81 -4.10 19.74
C LEU A 53 7.87 -3.53 18.80
N LEU A 54 7.43 -2.95 17.68
CA LEU A 54 8.29 -2.40 16.63
C LEU A 54 8.45 -0.88 16.70
N GLN A 55 7.94 -0.23 17.76
CA GLN A 55 7.92 1.23 17.87
C GLN A 55 9.30 1.92 17.73
N TRP A 56 10.39 1.19 17.97
CA TRP A 56 11.75 1.72 17.85
C TRP A 56 12.40 1.46 16.48
N TRP A 57 11.81 0.61 15.62
CA TRP A 57 12.35 0.36 14.29
C TRP A 57 12.60 1.64 13.49
N PRO A 58 11.68 2.62 13.44
CA PRO A 58 11.85 3.84 12.65
C PRO A 58 13.11 4.64 12.97
N VAL A 59 13.67 4.49 14.18
CA VAL A 59 14.85 5.24 14.64
C VAL A 59 16.09 4.36 14.83
N ARG A 60 15.97 3.04 14.67
CA ARG A 60 17.04 2.07 14.94
C ARG A 60 17.48 1.28 13.72
N LEU A 61 16.59 1.08 12.76
CA LEU A 61 16.84 0.25 11.59
C LEU A 61 16.74 1.09 10.32
N SER A 62 17.66 0.87 9.39
CA SER A 62 17.64 1.46 8.06
C SER A 62 17.69 0.35 7.01
N PHE A 63 16.86 0.46 5.97
CA PHE A 63 16.74 -0.55 4.92
C PHE A 63 16.92 0.10 3.53
N PRO A 64 18.16 0.46 3.14
CA PRO A 64 18.42 1.21 1.92
C PRO A 64 18.07 0.45 0.63
N ALA A 65 18.10 -0.89 0.66
CA ALA A 65 17.78 -1.74 -0.48
C ALA A 65 16.32 -2.24 -0.50
N LEU A 66 15.48 -1.82 0.45
CA LEU A 66 14.12 -2.31 0.59
C LEU A 66 13.24 -1.89 -0.60
N LYS A 67 12.58 -2.88 -1.19
CA LYS A 67 11.71 -2.74 -2.36
C LYS A 67 10.32 -3.31 -2.12
N THR A 68 10.18 -4.28 -1.24
CA THR A 68 8.92 -5.00 -1.01
C THR A 68 8.57 -5.02 0.46
N ILE A 69 7.31 -4.71 0.78
CA ILE A 69 6.74 -4.88 2.12
C ILE A 69 5.54 -5.82 2.00
N ALA A 70 5.46 -6.81 2.88
CA ALA A 70 4.30 -7.67 3.04
C ALA A 70 3.78 -7.57 4.49
N LEU A 71 2.49 -7.30 4.65
CA LEU A 71 1.80 -7.18 5.94
C LEU A 71 0.65 -8.19 5.95
N SER A 72 0.70 -9.25 6.76
CA SER A 72 -0.39 -10.25 6.77
C SER A 72 -1.58 -9.88 7.67
N ASP A 73 -1.42 -8.89 8.54
CA ASP A 73 -2.35 -8.51 9.60
C ASP A 73 -2.44 -6.98 9.74
N TYR A 74 -2.45 -6.28 8.60
CA TYR A 74 -2.50 -4.83 8.60
C TYR A 74 -3.74 -4.31 9.34
N CYS A 75 -3.50 -3.30 10.18
CA CYS A 75 -4.52 -2.57 10.93
C CYS A 75 -4.24 -1.06 10.86
N ASN A 76 -5.26 -0.23 10.67
CA ASN A 76 -5.12 1.23 10.59
C ASN A 76 -4.92 1.85 11.99
N THR A 77 -3.74 1.65 12.58
CA THR A 77 -3.36 2.17 13.91
C THR A 77 -2.09 3.01 13.81
N ASP A 78 -1.91 3.95 14.73
CA ASP A 78 -0.71 4.80 14.76
C ASP A 78 0.58 3.99 14.89
N ALA A 79 0.55 2.88 15.64
CA ALA A 79 1.71 2.00 15.78
C ALA A 79 2.15 1.41 14.43
N VAL A 80 1.20 0.96 13.61
CA VAL A 80 1.48 0.44 12.25
C VAL A 80 2.06 1.56 11.39
N HIS A 81 1.42 2.73 11.35
CA HIS A 81 1.86 3.83 10.50
C HIS A 81 3.20 4.43 10.93
N ASN A 82 3.55 4.40 12.22
CA ASN A 82 4.88 4.78 12.69
C ASN A 82 5.96 3.84 12.14
N VAL A 83 5.71 2.53 12.14
CA VAL A 83 6.62 1.53 11.56
C VAL A 83 6.75 1.74 10.05
N LEU A 84 5.64 1.92 9.34
CA LEU A 84 5.64 2.17 7.89
C LEU A 84 6.38 3.45 7.51
N ALA A 85 6.18 4.54 8.26
CA ALA A 85 6.92 5.78 8.07
C ALA A 85 8.43 5.54 8.20
N GLY A 86 8.85 4.77 9.22
CA GLY A 86 10.24 4.36 9.41
C GLY A 86 10.80 3.57 8.23
N LEU A 87 10.04 2.60 7.72
CA LEU A 87 10.43 1.82 6.55
C LEU A 87 10.54 2.70 5.29
N ALA A 88 9.70 3.73 5.17
CA ALA A 88 9.70 4.66 4.03
C ALA A 88 10.91 5.62 4.01
N VAL A 89 11.46 6.04 5.15
CA VAL A 89 12.51 7.09 5.23
C VAL A 89 13.73 6.77 4.37
N SER A 90 14.19 5.52 4.40
CA SER A 90 15.46 5.12 3.76
C SER A 90 15.28 4.32 2.48
N SER A 91 14.05 4.06 2.04
CA SER A 91 13.78 3.06 1.01
C SER A 91 12.98 3.59 -0.17
N GLN A 92 13.08 2.90 -1.29
CA GLN A 92 12.24 3.12 -2.46
C GLN A 92 11.34 1.90 -2.64
N VAL A 93 10.40 1.70 -1.71
CA VAL A 93 9.44 0.60 -1.79
C VAL A 93 8.65 0.71 -3.08
N ARG A 94 8.65 -0.38 -3.86
CA ARG A 94 7.97 -0.51 -5.14
C ARG A 94 6.78 -1.46 -5.09
N SER A 95 6.76 -2.39 -4.12
CA SER A 95 5.71 -3.39 -3.99
C SER A 95 5.20 -3.42 -2.55
N LEU A 96 3.88 -3.34 -2.40
CA LEU A 96 3.19 -3.51 -1.12
C LEU A 96 2.16 -4.63 -1.25
N GLU A 97 2.25 -5.61 -0.36
CA GLU A 97 1.23 -6.62 -0.13
C GLU A 97 0.66 -6.37 1.27
N ALA A 98 -0.64 -6.11 1.38
CA ALA A 98 -1.29 -5.91 2.67
C ALA A 98 -2.54 -6.77 2.74
N LYS A 99 -2.69 -7.50 3.84
CA LYS A 99 -3.90 -8.24 4.18
C LYS A 99 -4.53 -7.63 5.42
N PHE A 100 -5.81 -7.34 5.33
CA PHE A 100 -6.60 -6.81 6.43
C PHE A 100 -7.40 -7.95 7.07
N GLU A 101 -7.09 -8.30 8.32
CA GLU A 101 -7.77 -9.39 9.05
C GLU A 101 -8.70 -8.87 10.18
N GLY A 102 -8.98 -7.56 10.23
CA GLY A 102 -9.68 -6.94 11.34
C GLY A 102 -11.21 -6.81 11.17
N GLU A 103 -11.97 -7.25 12.18
CA GLU A 103 -13.21 -6.58 12.58
C GLU A 103 -12.88 -5.45 13.59
N ARG A 104 -13.59 -4.31 13.53
CA ARG A 104 -13.78 -3.33 14.65
C ARG A 104 -12.73 -2.22 14.88
N HIS A 105 -12.50 -1.34 13.90
CA HIS A 105 -12.09 0.04 14.21
C HIS A 105 -12.95 1.04 13.43
N GLU A 106 -13.43 2.10 14.09
CA GLU A 106 -14.35 3.11 13.53
C GLU A 106 -13.76 3.82 12.30
N ASP A 107 -12.42 3.93 12.24
CA ASP A 107 -11.69 4.63 11.18
C ASP A 107 -11.64 3.86 9.85
N GLY A 108 -12.10 2.60 9.81
CA GLY A 108 -12.06 1.75 8.63
C GLY A 108 -10.63 1.34 8.22
N PRO A 109 -10.45 0.79 7.01
CA PRO A 109 -9.18 0.23 6.58
C PRO A 109 -8.07 1.28 6.37
N GLY A 110 -8.42 2.54 6.08
CA GLY A 110 -7.43 3.61 5.93
C GLY A 110 -6.44 3.37 4.79
N VAL A 111 -6.91 2.88 3.64
CA VAL A 111 -6.03 2.53 2.51
C VAL A 111 -5.23 3.74 2.03
N ALA A 112 -5.86 4.91 1.94
CA ALA A 112 -5.18 6.14 1.55
C ALA A 112 -4.02 6.48 2.51
N ARG A 113 -4.21 6.25 3.81
CA ARG A 113 -3.17 6.47 4.83
C ARG A 113 -2.05 5.45 4.71
N LEU A 114 -2.36 4.18 4.44
CA LEU A 114 -1.37 3.12 4.18
C LEU A 114 -0.51 3.46 2.96
N LEU A 115 -1.15 3.82 1.85
CA LEU A 115 -0.48 4.11 0.60
C LEU A 115 0.32 5.41 0.63
N GLY A 116 -0.09 6.38 1.47
CA GLY A 116 0.54 7.69 1.59
C GLY A 116 1.97 7.67 2.14
N HIS A 117 2.45 6.53 2.64
CA HIS A 117 3.83 6.38 3.08
C HIS A 117 4.83 6.20 1.92
N PHE A 118 4.38 5.80 0.73
CA PHE A 118 5.28 5.29 -0.31
C PHE A 118 5.02 5.90 -1.70
N ASP A 119 5.78 6.94 -2.05
CA ASP A 119 5.66 7.63 -3.34
C ASP A 119 6.14 6.81 -4.56
N HIS A 120 6.83 5.70 -4.31
CA HIS A 120 7.49 4.88 -5.32
C HIS A 120 6.76 3.57 -5.65
N LEU A 121 5.57 3.34 -5.07
CA LEU A 121 4.82 2.11 -5.30
C LEU A 121 4.44 1.95 -6.77
N GLU A 122 4.87 0.83 -7.34
CA GLU A 122 4.53 0.35 -8.68
C GLU A 122 3.45 -0.73 -8.62
N THR A 123 3.47 -1.57 -7.57
CA THR A 123 2.54 -2.66 -7.35
C THR A 123 1.91 -2.55 -5.97
N VAL A 124 0.58 -2.64 -5.91
CA VAL A 124 -0.18 -2.72 -4.67
C VAL A 124 -1.10 -3.92 -4.73
N GLU A 125 -1.03 -4.77 -3.72
CA GLU A 125 -1.97 -5.86 -3.49
C GLU A 125 -2.65 -5.68 -2.13
N LEU A 126 -3.97 -5.57 -2.17
CA LEU A 126 -4.83 -5.48 -0.99
C LEU A 126 -5.65 -6.76 -0.89
N GLN A 127 -5.57 -7.41 0.27
CA GLN A 127 -6.26 -8.66 0.57
C GLN A 127 -7.26 -8.48 1.70
N SER A 128 -8.51 -8.94 1.51
CA SER A 128 -9.55 -8.95 2.55
C SER A 128 -9.94 -7.57 3.10
N PHE A 129 -9.74 -6.49 2.32
CA PHE A 129 -10.16 -5.14 2.70
C PHE A 129 -11.66 -4.93 2.45
N ASN A 130 -12.35 -4.31 3.41
CA ASN A 130 -13.68 -3.73 3.19
C ASN A 130 -13.53 -2.26 2.76
N LEU A 131 -13.55 -2.01 1.45
CA LEU A 131 -13.21 -0.73 0.85
C LEU A 131 -14.43 0.22 0.86
N GLY A 132 -14.22 1.46 1.33
CA GLY A 132 -15.17 2.54 1.16
C GLY A 132 -14.74 3.53 0.07
N ASP A 133 -15.65 4.41 -0.35
CA ASP A 133 -15.36 5.42 -1.37
C ASP A 133 -14.18 6.32 -0.97
N ARG A 134 -14.09 6.66 0.32
CA ARG A 134 -12.99 7.41 0.94
C ARG A 134 -11.60 6.78 0.76
N ASP A 135 -11.53 5.48 0.53
CA ASP A 135 -10.28 4.74 0.33
C ASP A 135 -9.79 4.85 -1.12
N ILE A 136 -10.70 5.10 -2.07
CA ILE A 136 -10.43 5.07 -3.51
C ILE A 136 -10.30 6.47 -4.11
N VAL A 137 -11.19 7.39 -3.73
CA VAL A 137 -11.19 8.78 -4.24
C VAL A 137 -9.80 9.46 -4.15
N PRO A 138 -9.00 9.29 -3.08
CA PRO A 138 -7.66 9.87 -3.02
C PRO A 138 -6.69 9.37 -4.10
N LEU A 139 -6.89 8.14 -4.63
CA LEU A 139 -6.10 7.60 -5.74
C LEU A 139 -6.48 8.24 -7.08
N VAL A 140 -7.65 8.86 -7.17
CA VAL A 140 -8.14 9.55 -8.36
C VAL A 140 -7.64 11.00 -8.43
N GLY A 141 -7.25 11.59 -7.30
CA GLY A 141 -6.81 12.98 -7.20
C GLY A 141 -5.46 13.25 -7.88
N LYS A 142 -5.40 14.36 -8.63
CA LYS A 142 -4.15 14.99 -9.08
C LYS A 142 -3.84 16.18 -8.17
N GLY A 143 -2.54 16.45 -7.98
CA GLY A 143 -2.10 17.63 -7.22
C GLY A 143 -2.38 18.93 -7.98
N ASP A 144 -2.11 20.08 -7.35
CA ASP A 144 -2.42 21.44 -7.84
C ASP A 144 -1.92 21.77 -9.26
N SER A 145 -0.93 21.03 -9.76
CA SER A 145 -0.39 21.20 -11.10
C SER A 145 -1.06 20.32 -12.17
N GLU A 146 -2.03 19.48 -11.79
CA GLU A 146 -2.70 18.45 -12.62
C GLU A 146 -1.77 17.45 -13.37
N SER A 147 -0.47 17.58 -13.17
CA SER A 147 0.57 16.83 -13.88
C SER A 147 0.94 15.52 -13.18
N ARG A 148 0.66 15.40 -11.88
CA ARG A 148 1.03 14.25 -11.05
C ARG A 148 -0.12 13.83 -10.14
N TRP A 149 -0.28 12.52 -9.99
CA TRP A 149 -1.20 11.96 -9.01
C TRP A 149 -0.72 12.23 -7.59
N THR A 150 -1.65 12.52 -6.69
CA THR A 150 -1.33 12.85 -5.28
C THR A 150 -0.89 11.62 -4.49
N LEU A 151 -1.47 10.45 -4.78
CA LEU A 151 -1.21 9.20 -4.06
C LEU A 151 -0.70 8.12 -5.02
N CYS A 152 0.35 7.39 -4.66
CA CYS A 152 0.98 6.37 -5.52
C CYS A 152 1.19 6.83 -6.98
N PRO A 153 1.99 7.88 -7.24
CA PRO A 153 2.17 8.43 -8.58
C PRO A 153 2.82 7.47 -9.58
N LYS A 154 3.49 6.41 -9.10
CA LYS A 154 4.13 5.38 -9.92
C LYS A 154 3.31 4.09 -10.04
N LEU A 155 2.05 4.08 -9.61
CA LEU A 155 1.23 2.87 -9.60
C LEU A 155 0.99 2.34 -11.01
N ARG A 156 1.37 1.09 -11.24
CA ARG A 156 1.18 0.37 -12.51
C ARG A 156 0.24 -0.82 -12.34
N ARG A 157 0.22 -1.44 -11.15
CA ARG A 157 -0.56 -2.65 -10.88
C ARG A 157 -1.30 -2.54 -9.56
N LEU A 158 -2.62 -2.76 -9.60
CA LEU A 158 -3.48 -2.79 -8.42
C LEU A 158 -4.26 -4.11 -8.36
N HIS A 159 -3.99 -4.91 -7.34
CA HIS A 159 -4.65 -6.19 -7.11
C HIS A 159 -5.53 -6.11 -5.87
N LEU A 160 -6.79 -6.48 -6.02
CA LEU A 160 -7.77 -6.58 -4.96
C LEU A 160 -8.20 -8.04 -4.87
N VAL A 161 -7.84 -8.70 -3.78
CA VAL A 161 -8.09 -10.13 -3.56
C VAL A 161 -8.96 -10.28 -2.32
N GLY A 162 -10.11 -10.93 -2.40
CA GLY A 162 -10.96 -11.09 -1.21
C GLY A 162 -11.56 -9.78 -0.69
N CYS A 163 -11.46 -8.67 -1.42
CA CYS A 163 -11.97 -7.37 -0.97
C CYS A 163 -13.49 -7.27 -1.17
N SER A 164 -14.16 -6.57 -0.26
CA SER A 164 -15.59 -6.22 -0.33
C SER A 164 -15.76 -4.71 -0.45
N PHE A 165 -16.91 -4.26 -0.97
CA PHE A 165 -17.23 -2.85 -1.08
C PHE A 165 -18.32 -2.46 -0.09
N ALA A 166 -18.13 -1.31 0.55
CA ALA A 166 -19.10 -0.79 1.50
C ALA A 166 -20.42 -0.36 0.82
N ASP A 167 -20.37 0.12 -0.42
CA ASP A 167 -21.52 0.52 -1.23
C ASP A 167 -21.19 0.57 -2.74
N ASP A 168 -22.22 0.82 -3.57
CA ASP A 168 -22.08 0.89 -5.04
C ASP A 168 -21.17 2.04 -5.53
N ARG A 169 -20.95 3.09 -4.74
CA ARG A 169 -20.11 4.22 -5.14
C ARG A 169 -18.65 3.80 -5.27
N VAL A 170 -18.23 2.81 -4.47
CA VAL A 170 -16.88 2.23 -4.56
C VAL A 170 -16.63 1.67 -5.97
N ALA A 171 -17.62 0.99 -6.57
CA ALA A 171 -17.51 0.45 -7.92
C ALA A 171 -17.36 1.57 -8.96
N SER A 172 -18.14 2.65 -8.85
CA SER A 172 -17.99 3.82 -9.70
C SER A 172 -16.62 4.48 -9.55
N SER A 173 -16.13 4.66 -8.31
CA SER A 173 -14.82 5.24 -8.05
C SER A 173 -13.66 4.38 -8.55
N MET A 174 -13.83 3.05 -8.59
CA MET A 174 -12.87 2.15 -9.23
C MET A 174 -12.83 2.33 -10.74
N VAL A 175 -13.99 2.47 -11.39
CA VAL A 175 -14.06 2.78 -12.82
C VAL A 175 -13.35 4.10 -13.10
N ASP A 176 -13.68 5.16 -12.35
CA ASP A 176 -13.03 6.47 -12.41
C ASP A 176 -11.51 6.37 -12.29
N LEU A 177 -11.01 5.60 -11.32
CA LEU A 177 -9.58 5.37 -11.10
C LEU A 177 -8.93 4.76 -12.34
N VAL A 178 -9.53 3.71 -12.90
CA VAL A 178 -8.99 3.00 -14.06
C VAL A 178 -9.07 3.88 -15.30
N GLU A 179 -10.18 4.56 -15.57
CA GLU A 179 -10.29 5.47 -16.72
C GLU A 179 -9.23 6.57 -16.67
N LYS A 180 -9.10 7.21 -15.51
CA LYS A 180 -8.15 8.31 -15.32
C LYS A 180 -6.69 7.86 -15.36
N ARG A 181 -6.36 6.66 -14.89
CA ARG A 181 -4.97 6.18 -14.82
C ARG A 181 -4.55 5.24 -15.94
N ALA A 182 -5.46 4.58 -16.64
CA ALA A 182 -5.17 3.64 -17.74
C ALA A 182 -5.37 4.28 -19.12
N LEU A 183 -6.48 4.98 -19.35
CA LEU A 183 -6.82 5.57 -20.66
C LEU A 183 -6.43 7.04 -20.77
N HIS A 184 -6.41 7.77 -19.65
CA HIS A 184 -6.20 9.22 -19.63
C HIS A 184 -4.97 9.62 -18.83
N GLY A 185 -3.82 9.16 -19.28
CA GLY A 185 -2.66 10.03 -19.13
C GLY A 185 -2.91 11.42 -19.75
N PRO A 186 -2.13 12.46 -19.37
CA PRO A 186 -2.35 13.84 -19.81
C PRO A 186 -2.70 13.85 -21.29
N ARG A 187 -3.95 14.20 -21.59
CA ARG A 187 -4.53 14.15 -22.94
C ARG A 187 -3.86 15.14 -23.90
N ASP A 188 -2.84 15.87 -23.46
CA ASP A 188 -2.18 16.87 -24.28
C ASP A 188 -0.68 17.03 -23.92
N PRO A 189 0.22 16.25 -24.54
CA PRO A 189 1.67 16.48 -24.43
C PRO A 189 2.13 17.81 -25.05
N ARG A 190 1.24 18.60 -25.68
CA ARG A 190 1.55 19.92 -26.26
C ARG A 190 1.11 21.09 -25.38
N ARG A 191 0.30 20.87 -24.33
CA ARG A 191 -0.10 21.92 -23.38
C ARG A 191 0.83 22.06 -22.19
N ASP A 192 1.42 20.97 -21.73
CA ASP A 192 2.39 20.99 -20.64
C ASP A 192 3.80 20.91 -21.23
N GLY A 193 4.41 22.08 -21.42
CA GLY A 193 5.75 22.28 -21.99
C GLY A 193 6.89 21.76 -21.12
N ASN A 194 6.79 20.54 -20.61
CA ASN A 194 7.87 19.77 -20.03
C ASN A 194 7.81 18.35 -20.60
N SER A 195 8.44 18.19 -21.76
CA SER A 195 9.03 16.92 -22.15
C SER A 195 9.89 16.39 -20.98
N ASP A 196 9.70 15.10 -20.66
CA ASP A 196 10.61 14.24 -19.88
C ASP A 196 10.28 13.91 -18.40
N ALA A 197 9.01 13.59 -18.11
CA ALA A 197 8.69 12.63 -17.04
C ALA A 197 7.61 11.67 -17.53
N GLY A 198 8.05 10.47 -17.94
CA GLY A 198 7.22 9.43 -18.54
C GLY A 198 5.92 9.24 -17.76
N LEU A 199 4.82 9.36 -18.49
CA LEU A 199 3.50 9.04 -18.01
C LEU A 199 3.49 7.62 -17.44
N VAL A 200 3.21 7.47 -16.15
CA VAL A 200 3.03 6.14 -15.54
C VAL A 200 1.54 5.81 -15.58
N LEU A 201 1.20 4.86 -16.45
CA LEU A 201 -0.15 4.35 -16.62
C LEU A 201 -0.40 3.15 -15.70
N LEU A 202 -1.66 3.00 -15.30
CA LEU A 202 -2.15 1.75 -14.72
C LEU A 202 -2.23 0.71 -15.85
N GLU A 203 -1.42 -0.32 -15.74
CA GLU A 203 -1.28 -1.40 -16.72
C GLU A 203 -2.14 -2.61 -16.37
N GLU A 204 -2.35 -2.84 -15.07
CA GLU A 204 -3.05 -4.02 -14.58
C GLU A 204 -3.98 -3.66 -13.41
N PHE A 205 -5.22 -4.14 -13.50
CA PHE A 205 -6.16 -4.15 -12.39
C PHE A 205 -6.74 -5.55 -12.25
N VAL A 206 -6.57 -6.15 -11.08
CA VAL A 206 -7.02 -7.52 -10.82
C VAL A 206 -8.02 -7.51 -9.69
N LEU A 207 -9.22 -8.07 -9.96
CA LEU A 207 -10.23 -8.33 -8.95
C LEU A 207 -10.44 -9.84 -8.85
N ARG A 208 -10.06 -10.44 -7.72
CA ARG A 208 -10.12 -11.90 -7.50
C ARG A 208 -10.79 -12.24 -6.17
N GLN A 209 -11.35 -13.45 -6.10
CA GLN A 209 -11.88 -14.02 -4.86
C GLN A 209 -12.91 -13.13 -4.15
N ILE A 210 -13.85 -12.54 -4.88
CA ILE A 210 -14.94 -11.74 -4.30
C ILE A 210 -15.74 -12.64 -3.32
N GLU A 211 -15.52 -12.48 -2.02
CA GLU A 211 -16.11 -13.32 -0.96
C GLU A 211 -17.63 -13.13 -0.89
N ASP A 212 -18.11 -11.91 -1.16
CA ASP A 212 -19.53 -11.57 -1.19
C ASP A 212 -19.92 -10.94 -2.53
N ARG A 213 -20.58 -11.73 -3.38
CA ARG A 213 -21.11 -11.30 -4.69
C ARG A 213 -22.20 -10.23 -4.59
N THR A 214 -22.70 -9.92 -3.40
CA THR A 214 -23.67 -8.83 -3.21
C THR A 214 -23.01 -7.47 -3.09
N SER A 215 -21.73 -7.40 -2.68
CA SER A 215 -21.02 -6.14 -2.46
C SER A 215 -20.27 -5.63 -3.69
N VAL A 216 -19.75 -6.54 -4.53
CA VAL A 216 -19.01 -6.17 -5.75
C VAL A 216 -19.86 -6.47 -6.99
N PRO A 217 -20.23 -5.46 -7.80
CA PRO A 217 -21.07 -5.69 -8.97
C PRO A 217 -20.42 -6.59 -10.02
N LEU A 218 -21.18 -7.54 -10.57
CA LEU A 218 -20.69 -8.51 -11.56
C LEU A 218 -20.23 -7.86 -12.88
N TRP A 219 -20.72 -6.67 -13.21
CA TRP A 219 -20.33 -5.92 -14.41
C TRP A 219 -18.94 -5.28 -14.29
N LEU A 220 -18.45 -5.07 -13.06
CA LEU A 220 -17.25 -4.28 -12.82
C LEU A 220 -15.96 -4.90 -13.41
N PRO A 221 -15.66 -6.20 -13.22
CA PRO A 221 -14.47 -6.80 -13.83
C PRO A 221 -14.46 -6.68 -15.36
N GLY A 222 -15.62 -6.86 -16.00
CA GLY A 222 -15.76 -6.73 -17.45
C GLY A 222 -15.51 -5.29 -17.92
N THR A 223 -16.06 -4.31 -17.21
CA THR A 223 -15.90 -2.88 -17.51
C THR A 223 -14.45 -2.43 -17.37
N ILE A 224 -13.80 -2.77 -16.25
CA ILE A 224 -12.38 -2.48 -16.04
C ILE A 224 -11.52 -3.14 -17.12
N GLY A 225 -11.81 -4.40 -17.47
CA GLY A 225 -11.09 -5.11 -18.53
C GLY A 225 -11.20 -4.42 -19.90
N ARG A 226 -12.38 -3.90 -20.26
CA ARG A 226 -12.59 -3.14 -21.50
C ARG A 226 -11.81 -1.83 -21.50
N ILE A 227 -11.87 -1.07 -20.39
CA ILE A 227 -11.12 0.19 -20.22
C ILE A 227 -9.62 -0.06 -20.37
N LEU A 228 -9.07 -1.06 -19.69
CA LEU A 228 -7.62 -1.38 -19.79
C LEU A 228 -7.19 -1.82 -21.19
N ARG A 229 -8.10 -2.44 -21.97
CA ARG A 229 -7.85 -2.85 -23.36
C ARG A 229 -8.11 -1.73 -24.38
N GLY A 230 -8.72 -0.63 -23.98
CA GLY A 230 -9.17 0.43 -24.91
C GLY A 230 -10.30 -0.02 -25.83
N GLU A 231 -11.16 -0.93 -25.36
CA GLU A 231 -12.35 -1.36 -26.08
C GLU A 231 -13.49 -0.35 -25.86
N ASP A 232 -14.03 0.23 -26.93
CA ASP A 232 -15.17 1.15 -26.85
C ASP A 232 -16.46 0.39 -26.48
N ASP A 233 -17.36 1.07 -25.75
CA ASP A 233 -18.72 0.59 -25.46
C ASP A 233 -19.58 0.61 -26.75
N GLU A 234 -19.49 -0.45 -27.56
CA GLU A 234 -20.47 -0.73 -28.64
C GLU A 234 -21.81 -1.25 -28.09
#